data_AF-A0A1F3SEB8-F1
#
_entry.id   AF-A0A1F3SEB8-F1
#
_cell.length_a   1.000
_cell.length_b   1.000
_cell.length_c   1.000
_cell.angle_alpha   90.00
_cell.angle_beta   90.00
_cell.angle_gamma   90.00
#
_symmetry.space_group_name_H-M   'P 1'
#
loop_
_entity.id
_entity.type
_entity.pdbx_description
1 polymer ?
#
loop_
_entity_poly.entity_id
_entity_poly.type
_entity_poly.pdbx_seq_one_letter_code
_entity_poly.pdbx_strand_id
1 'polypeptide(L)'
;MKKEKVVTTEAETYVVIEKYGRQFALLMLLGVLVYGSYLVYNWNLDRSEKNAQEELFVMQKKIETKANDLAKADEEATKTKLDKKIESAKKSELEKTPEALTKNFAEQIQEYEAFIQANKGRKAESMAAIRLAELSVEYNDFLRAEKILSAITLKHKDDVFFGLVKMQLGSVLMDEKKYSEAIEQFTLVVDTPEQKAFHPQALLRIGACHLETGDYLKAESILSRLEADHPTTQAANEGKNLRRLALLKKAEKS
;
A
#
# COMPACT_ATOMS: atom_id res chain seq x y z
N MET A 1 10.84 -56.39 53.18
CA MET A 1 9.61 -55.55 53.23
C MET A 1 9.99 -54.12 52.87
N LYS A 2 9.64 -53.65 51.68
CA LYS A 2 9.84 -52.27 51.20
C LYS A 2 8.58 -51.46 51.52
N LYS A 3 8.50 -50.79 52.66
CA LYS A 3 7.43 -49.82 52.98
C LYS A 3 7.93 -48.81 54.03
N GLU A 4 8.88 -47.92 53.68
CA GLU A 4 9.22 -46.83 54.63
C GLU A 4 9.85 -45.57 54.03
N LYS A 5 9.89 -45.41 52.70
CA LYS A 5 10.46 -44.19 52.06
C LYS A 5 9.45 -43.32 51.30
N VAL A 6 8.16 -43.66 51.31
CA VAL A 6 7.14 -42.97 50.49
C VAL A 6 6.38 -41.89 51.29
N VAL A 7 6.36 -41.98 52.62
CA VAL A 7 5.50 -41.12 53.47
C VAL A 7 6.06 -39.71 53.69
N THR A 8 7.39 -39.52 53.66
CA THR A 8 8.02 -38.21 53.94
C THR A 8 7.93 -37.23 52.76
N THR A 9 7.93 -37.73 51.53
CA THR A 9 7.82 -36.89 50.32
C THR A 9 6.43 -36.27 50.15
N GLU A 10 5.37 -36.97 50.55
CA GLU A 10 4.01 -36.43 50.45
C GLU A 10 3.82 -35.27 51.43
N ALA A 11 4.21 -35.42 52.70
CA ALA A 11 4.08 -34.37 53.71
C ALA A 11 4.84 -33.08 53.34
N GLU A 12 6.05 -33.19 52.77
CA GLU A 12 6.82 -32.03 52.30
C GLU A 12 6.16 -31.34 51.10
N THR A 13 5.55 -32.09 50.18
CA THR A 13 4.79 -31.49 49.07
C THR A 13 3.53 -30.75 49.55
N TYR A 14 2.82 -31.25 50.56
CA TYR A 14 1.65 -30.55 51.14
C TYR A 14 2.01 -29.20 51.77
N VAL A 15 3.14 -29.12 52.50
CA VAL A 15 3.60 -27.88 53.15
C VAL A 15 3.98 -26.80 52.13
N VAL A 16 4.58 -27.18 50.99
CA VAL A 16 4.90 -26.25 49.90
C VAL A 16 3.64 -25.73 49.21
N ILE A 17 2.64 -26.60 49.01
CA ILE A 17 1.34 -26.23 48.42
C ILE A 17 0.57 -25.28 49.33
N GLU A 18 0.58 -25.46 50.65
CA GLU A 18 -0.04 -24.48 51.58
C GLU A 18 0.69 -23.13 51.59
N LYS A 19 2.03 -23.15 51.59
CA LYS A 19 2.85 -21.93 51.69
C LYS A 19 2.79 -21.06 50.43
N TYR A 20 2.76 -21.69 49.25
CA TYR A 20 2.82 -20.99 47.96
C TYR A 20 1.55 -21.11 47.11
N GLY A 21 0.59 -21.96 47.47
CA GLY A 21 -0.61 -22.22 46.68
C GLY A 21 -1.49 -20.98 46.48
N ARG A 22 -1.60 -20.10 47.49
CA ARG A 22 -2.29 -18.81 47.34
C ARG A 22 -1.57 -17.88 46.37
N GLN A 23 -0.24 -17.81 46.44
CA GLN A 23 0.56 -16.97 45.52
C GLN A 23 0.49 -17.51 44.08
N PHE A 24 0.55 -18.84 43.93
CA PHE A 24 0.39 -19.50 42.63
C PHE A 24 -1.02 -19.28 42.05
N ALA A 25 -2.07 -19.40 42.87
CA ALA A 25 -3.44 -19.10 42.46
C ALA A 25 -3.62 -17.62 42.06
N LEU A 26 -3.00 -16.68 42.80
CA LEU A 26 -3.01 -15.25 42.46
C LEU A 26 -2.25 -14.97 41.15
N LEU A 27 -1.11 -15.64 40.92
CA LEU A 27 -0.37 -15.52 39.67
C LEU A 27 -1.15 -16.08 38.48
N MET A 28 -1.84 -17.22 38.67
CA MET A 28 -2.73 -17.79 37.64
C MET A 28 -3.90 -16.85 37.34
N LEU A 29 -4.53 -16.26 38.37
CA LEU A 29 -5.58 -15.26 38.19
C LEU A 29 -5.09 -14.01 37.46
N LEU A 30 -3.91 -13.49 37.83
CA LEU A 30 -3.27 -12.39 37.12
C LEU A 30 -2.98 -12.76 35.66
N GLY A 31 -2.50 -13.97 35.39
CA GLY A 31 -2.27 -14.47 34.04
C GLY A 31 -3.55 -14.51 33.21
N VAL A 32 -4.66 -14.99 33.78
CA VAL A 32 -5.98 -15.00 33.12
C VAL A 32 -6.48 -13.59 32.87
N LEU A 33 -6.32 -12.66 33.81
CA LEU A 33 -6.73 -11.27 33.64
C LEU A 33 -5.92 -10.57 32.55
N VAL A 34 -4.58 -10.69 32.58
CA VAL A 34 -3.70 -10.10 31.56
C VAL A 34 -4.01 -10.68 30.17
N TYR A 35 -4.15 -12.01 30.07
CA TYR A 35 -4.48 -12.67 28.82
C TYR A 35 -5.89 -12.30 28.33
N GLY A 36 -6.88 -12.25 29.22
CA GLY A 36 -8.23 -11.81 28.91
C GLY A 36 -8.27 -10.37 28.42
N SER A 37 -7.56 -9.45 29.08
CA SER A 37 -7.41 -8.06 28.64
C SER A 37 -6.73 -7.96 27.28
N TYR A 38 -5.69 -8.77 27.03
CA TYR A 38 -5.03 -8.84 25.73
C TYR A 38 -5.98 -9.30 24.61
N LEU A 39 -6.81 -10.32 24.86
CA LEU A 39 -7.81 -10.78 23.89
C LEU A 39 -8.86 -9.70 23.60
N VAL A 40 -9.40 -9.05 24.63
CA VAL A 40 -10.40 -7.98 24.47
C VAL A 40 -9.80 -6.79 23.70
N TYR A 41 -8.55 -6.42 24.00
CA TYR A 41 -7.84 -5.37 23.29
C TYR A 41 -7.70 -5.67 21.80
N ASN A 42 -7.22 -6.87 21.45
CA ASN A 42 -7.05 -7.26 20.04
C ASN A 42 -8.39 -7.39 19.31
N TRP A 43 -9.43 -7.91 19.97
CA TRP A 43 -10.77 -7.95 19.40
C TRP A 43 -11.32 -6.56 19.10
N ASN A 44 -11.12 -5.61 20.02
CA ASN A 44 -11.55 -4.24 19.83
C ASN A 44 -10.74 -3.54 18.71
N LEU A 45 -9.44 -3.82 18.60
CA LEU A 45 -8.59 -3.30 17.54
C LEU A 45 -9.03 -3.81 16.15
N ASP A 46 -9.26 -5.11 16.01
CA ASP A 46 -9.74 -5.74 14.77
C ASP A 46 -11.13 -5.22 14.37
N ARG A 47 -12.05 -5.14 15.34
CA ARG A 47 -13.38 -4.57 15.12
C ARG A 47 -13.30 -3.12 14.66
N SER A 48 -12.49 -2.31 15.34
CA SER A 48 -12.27 -0.92 14.93
C SER A 48 -11.69 -0.83 13.53
N GLU A 49 -10.83 -1.77 13.12
CA GLU A 49 -10.20 -1.78 11.80
C GLU A 49 -11.22 -2.08 10.71
N LYS A 50 -12.09 -3.06 10.95
CA LYS A 50 -13.20 -3.39 10.05
C LYS A 50 -14.15 -2.22 9.87
N ASN A 51 -14.52 -1.55 10.96
CA ASN A 51 -15.37 -0.37 10.89
C ASN A 51 -14.74 0.74 10.04
N ALA A 52 -13.42 0.97 10.19
CA ALA A 52 -12.70 1.95 9.37
C ALA A 52 -12.68 1.55 7.89
N GLN A 53 -12.54 0.26 7.57
CA GLN A 53 -12.61 -0.21 6.19
C GLN A 53 -14.01 -0.08 5.58
N GLU A 54 -15.07 -0.30 6.37
CA GLU A 54 -16.46 -0.08 5.95
C GLU A 54 -16.73 1.41 5.67
N GLU A 55 -16.24 2.29 6.52
CA GLU A 55 -16.31 3.74 6.30
C GLU A 55 -15.59 4.14 5.01
N LEU A 56 -14.37 3.63 4.81
CA LEU A 56 -13.61 3.85 3.58
C LEU A 56 -14.35 3.35 2.34
N PHE A 57 -15.03 2.20 2.43
CA PHE A 57 -15.85 1.68 1.33
C PHE A 57 -17.00 2.63 0.98
N VAL A 58 -17.68 3.20 1.98
CA VAL A 58 -18.72 4.21 1.75
C VAL A 58 -18.13 5.46 1.07
N MET A 59 -16.96 5.92 1.51
CA MET A 59 -16.28 7.06 0.91
C MET A 59 -15.88 6.80 -0.56
N GLN A 60 -15.40 5.60 -0.87
CA GLN A 60 -15.13 5.19 -2.26
C GLN A 60 -16.40 5.24 -3.12
N LYS A 61 -17.51 4.70 -2.61
CA LYS A 61 -18.79 4.71 -3.31
C LYS A 61 -19.31 6.13 -3.56
N LYS A 62 -19.07 7.08 -2.65
CA LYS A 62 -19.41 8.50 -2.86
C LYS A 62 -18.65 9.09 -4.05
N ILE A 63 -17.34 8.82 -4.16
CA ILE A 63 -16.53 9.28 -5.29
C ILE A 63 -17.05 8.67 -6.60
N GLU A 64 -17.29 7.37 -6.63
CA GLU A 64 -17.82 6.67 -7.81
C GLU A 64 -19.17 7.24 -8.25
N THR A 65 -20.11 7.40 -7.30
CA THR A 65 -21.43 7.98 -7.58
C THR A 65 -21.29 9.38 -8.18
N LYS A 66 -20.45 10.22 -7.57
CA LYS A 66 -20.22 11.59 -8.05
C LYS A 66 -19.57 11.63 -9.43
N ALA A 67 -18.59 10.76 -9.68
CA ALA A 67 -17.95 10.63 -10.99
C ALA A 67 -18.95 10.23 -12.08
N ASN A 68 -19.85 9.29 -11.77
CA ASN A 68 -20.92 8.86 -12.68
C ASN A 68 -21.93 9.99 -12.96
N ASP A 69 -22.31 10.76 -11.95
CA ASP A 69 -23.24 11.88 -12.11
C ASP A 69 -22.62 13.00 -12.95
N LEU A 70 -21.33 13.29 -12.75
CA LEU A 70 -20.57 14.24 -13.56
C LEU A 70 -20.47 13.78 -15.02
N ALA A 71 -20.22 12.50 -15.26
CA ALA A 71 -20.17 11.93 -16.60
C ALA A 71 -21.52 12.03 -17.32
N LYS A 72 -22.63 11.74 -16.62
CA LYS A 72 -23.99 11.89 -17.17
C LYS A 72 -24.31 13.34 -17.51
N ALA A 73 -23.98 14.28 -16.63
CA ALA A 73 -24.22 15.71 -16.85
C ALA A 73 -23.43 16.24 -18.07
N ASP A 74 -22.19 15.77 -18.26
CA ASP A 74 -21.37 16.13 -19.42
C ASP A 74 -21.93 15.51 -20.73
N GLU A 75 -22.42 14.27 -20.67
CA GLU A 75 -23.11 13.62 -21.80
C GLU A 75 -24.41 14.34 -22.18
N GLU A 76 -25.20 14.79 -21.21
CA GLU A 76 -26.43 15.57 -21.45
C GLU A 76 -26.11 16.95 -22.05
N ALA A 77 -25.12 17.66 -21.49
CA ALA A 77 -24.71 18.97 -21.98
C ALA A 77 -24.14 18.92 -23.41
N THR A 78 -23.44 17.82 -23.76
CA THR A 78 -22.94 17.59 -25.12
C THR A 78 -24.07 17.24 -26.10
N LYS A 79 -25.08 16.45 -25.68
CA LYS A 79 -26.29 16.19 -26.48
C LYS A 79 -27.10 17.46 -26.76
N THR A 80 -27.28 18.36 -25.79
CA THR A 80 -28.04 19.62 -25.99
C THR A 80 -27.31 20.59 -26.92
N LYS A 81 -25.98 20.53 -27.01
CA LYS A 81 -25.18 21.34 -27.96
C LYS A 81 -25.17 20.76 -29.39
N LEU A 82 -25.75 19.58 -29.61
CA LEU A 82 -25.74 18.83 -30.86
C LEU A 82 -26.86 19.20 -31.86
N ASP A 83 -27.36 20.45 -31.86
CA ASP A 83 -28.32 20.95 -32.86
C ASP A 83 -27.69 21.87 -33.94
N LYS A 84 -26.36 21.86 -34.11
CA LYS A 84 -25.68 22.51 -35.24
C LYS A 84 -24.60 21.60 -35.88
N LYS A 85 -25.03 20.87 -36.93
CA LYS A 85 -24.26 20.22 -38.02
C LYS A 85 -22.79 19.77 -37.75
N ILE A 86 -22.63 18.44 -37.56
CA ILE A 86 -21.57 17.48 -37.99
C ILE A 86 -20.09 17.92 -37.71
N GLU A 87 -19.21 17.22 -36.99
CA GLU A 87 -18.79 15.81 -37.10
C GLU A 87 -17.85 15.40 -35.93
N SER A 88 -17.75 14.09 -35.71
CA SER A 88 -16.88 13.36 -34.77
C SER A 88 -17.38 13.25 -33.32
N ALA A 89 -17.72 12.01 -32.97
CA ALA A 89 -18.05 11.54 -31.64
C ALA A 89 -16.85 11.71 -30.70
N LYS A 90 -16.65 12.94 -30.19
CA LYS A 90 -15.91 13.14 -28.95
C LYS A 90 -16.81 12.58 -27.85
N LYS A 91 -16.57 11.32 -27.48
CA LYS A 91 -17.05 10.77 -26.21
C LYS A 91 -16.75 11.83 -25.15
N SER A 92 -17.78 12.28 -24.45
CA SER A 92 -17.63 13.29 -23.40
C SER A 92 -16.60 12.73 -22.41
N GLU A 93 -15.45 13.36 -22.36
CA GLU A 93 -14.35 12.94 -21.49
C GLU A 93 -14.16 14.12 -20.55
N LEU A 94 -14.71 13.96 -19.35
CA LEU A 94 -14.62 14.95 -18.29
C LEU A 94 -13.17 15.40 -18.18
N GLU A 95 -12.91 16.70 -18.25
CA GLU A 95 -11.56 17.23 -18.21
C GLU A 95 -10.88 16.79 -16.89
N LYS A 96 -9.85 15.94 -16.99
CA LYS A 96 -9.13 15.33 -15.86
C LYS A 96 -7.93 16.19 -15.44
N THR A 97 -8.21 17.42 -15.01
CA THR A 97 -7.20 18.38 -14.54
C THR A 97 -7.18 18.52 -13.01
N PRO A 98 -6.07 18.97 -12.40
CA PRO A 98 -6.01 19.24 -10.96
C PRO A 98 -7.07 20.23 -10.47
N GLU A 99 -7.42 21.22 -11.30
CA GLU A 99 -8.49 22.18 -11.01
C GLU A 99 -9.85 21.49 -11.00
N ALA A 100 -10.12 20.60 -11.97
CA ALA A 100 -11.35 19.82 -12.03
C ALA A 100 -11.47 18.85 -10.85
N LEU A 101 -10.37 18.22 -10.42
CA LEU A 101 -10.33 17.41 -9.21
C LEU A 101 -10.79 18.22 -8.00
N THR A 102 -10.18 19.39 -7.80
CA THR A 102 -10.48 20.24 -6.65
C THR A 102 -11.91 20.76 -6.71
N LYS A 103 -12.36 21.23 -7.88
CA LYS A 103 -13.72 21.72 -8.08
C LYS A 103 -14.77 20.63 -7.84
N ASN A 104 -14.54 19.43 -8.36
CA ASN A 104 -15.54 18.38 -8.39
C ASN A 104 -15.50 17.48 -7.16
N PHE A 105 -14.36 17.34 -6.48
CA PHE A 105 -14.19 16.39 -5.37
C PHE A 105 -13.66 17.03 -4.08
N ALA A 106 -13.69 18.37 -3.92
CA ALA A 106 -13.18 19.06 -2.72
C ALA A 106 -13.66 18.43 -1.40
N GLU A 107 -14.96 18.19 -1.28
CA GLU A 107 -15.57 17.56 -0.09
C GLU A 107 -14.99 16.16 0.14
N GLN A 108 -14.94 15.32 -0.89
CA GLN A 108 -14.43 13.95 -0.80
C GLN A 108 -12.94 13.94 -0.43
N ILE A 109 -12.15 14.85 -1.02
CA ILE A 109 -10.73 15.01 -0.68
C ILE A 109 -10.59 15.36 0.81
N GLN A 110 -11.37 16.33 1.30
CA GLN A 110 -11.34 16.72 2.71
C GLN A 110 -11.74 15.57 3.65
N GLU A 111 -12.78 14.80 3.29
CA GLU A 111 -13.18 13.60 4.04
C GLU A 111 -12.04 12.57 4.10
N TYR A 112 -11.37 12.30 2.97
CA TYR A 112 -10.23 11.39 2.91
C TYR A 112 -9.04 11.89 3.74
N GLU A 113 -8.68 13.16 3.63
CA GLU A 113 -7.58 13.74 4.40
C GLU A 113 -7.84 13.62 5.91
N ALA A 114 -9.06 13.94 6.36
CA ALA A 114 -9.45 13.76 7.76
C ALA A 114 -9.39 12.29 8.19
N PHE A 115 -9.89 11.38 7.36
CA PHE A 115 -9.86 9.94 7.63
C PHE A 115 -8.44 9.38 7.75
N ILE A 116 -7.53 9.79 6.86
CA ILE A 116 -6.11 9.42 6.88
C ILE A 116 -5.48 9.89 8.21
N GLN A 117 -5.74 11.13 8.63
CA GLN A 117 -5.21 11.65 9.89
C GLN A 117 -5.77 10.92 11.12
N ALA A 118 -7.06 10.55 11.11
CA ALA A 118 -7.70 9.85 12.21
C ALA A 118 -7.25 8.39 12.35
N ASN A 119 -6.79 7.77 11.26
CA ASN A 119 -6.42 6.35 11.22
C ASN A 119 -4.91 6.08 11.13
N LYS A 120 -4.07 7.04 11.53
CA LYS A 120 -2.60 6.94 11.44
C LYS A 120 -2.02 5.63 11.98
N GLY A 121 -1.15 5.02 11.17
CA GLY A 121 -0.46 3.78 11.41
C GLY A 121 -1.38 2.55 11.45
N ARG A 122 -2.58 2.64 10.86
CA ARG A 122 -3.51 1.53 10.63
C ARG A 122 -3.50 1.15 9.15
N LYS A 123 -4.06 -0.01 8.81
CA LYS A 123 -4.19 -0.42 7.41
C LYS A 123 -5.13 0.52 6.66
N ALA A 124 -6.20 0.95 7.33
CA ALA A 124 -7.16 1.92 6.79
C ALA A 124 -6.51 3.25 6.35
N GLU A 125 -5.47 3.76 7.04
CA GLU A 125 -4.73 4.95 6.57
C GLU A 125 -4.08 4.68 5.22
N SER A 126 -3.32 3.58 5.12
CA SER A 126 -2.61 3.23 3.89
C SER A 126 -3.58 3.03 2.73
N MET A 127 -4.70 2.34 2.96
CA MET A 127 -5.75 2.14 1.96
C MET A 127 -6.37 3.47 1.49
N ALA A 128 -6.74 4.34 2.42
CA ALA A 128 -7.34 5.63 2.11
C ALA A 128 -6.36 6.54 1.34
N ALA A 129 -5.10 6.57 1.78
CA ALA A 129 -4.07 7.39 1.16
C ALA A 129 -3.72 6.90 -0.25
N ILE A 130 -3.62 5.59 -0.48
CA ILE A 130 -3.47 5.03 -1.84
C ILE A 130 -4.63 5.45 -2.72
N ARG A 131 -5.88 5.31 -2.25
CA ARG A 131 -7.08 5.65 -3.03
C ARG A 131 -7.15 7.14 -3.36
N LEU A 132 -6.82 8.02 -2.41
CA LEU A 132 -6.78 9.46 -2.67
C LEU A 132 -5.65 9.82 -3.64
N ALA A 133 -4.50 9.16 -3.54
CA ALA A 133 -3.38 9.36 -4.46
C ALA A 133 -3.72 8.86 -5.87
N GLU A 134 -4.38 7.71 -6.02
CA GLU A 134 -4.89 7.21 -7.30
C GLU A 134 -5.87 8.19 -7.94
N LEU A 135 -6.82 8.73 -7.17
CA LEU A 135 -7.73 9.77 -7.65
C LEU A 135 -6.94 11.03 -8.08
N SER A 136 -5.89 11.39 -7.35
CA SER A 136 -5.07 12.55 -7.68
C SER A 136 -4.30 12.33 -8.99
N VAL A 137 -3.72 11.13 -9.19
CA VAL A 137 -3.06 10.69 -10.42
C VAL A 137 -4.02 10.69 -11.61
N GLU A 138 -5.24 10.21 -11.44
CA GLU A 138 -6.27 10.20 -12.50
C GLU A 138 -6.53 11.61 -13.06
N TYR A 139 -6.41 12.62 -12.20
CA TYR A 139 -6.56 14.03 -12.55
C TYR A 139 -5.24 14.77 -12.79
N ASN A 140 -4.14 14.02 -12.98
CA ASN A 140 -2.79 14.55 -13.24
C ASN A 140 -2.24 15.45 -12.11
N ASP A 141 -2.81 15.38 -10.90
CA ASP A 141 -2.29 16.07 -9.71
C ASP A 141 -1.25 15.20 -8.99
N PHE A 142 -0.13 14.99 -9.67
CA PHE A 142 0.95 14.12 -9.18
C PHE A 142 1.59 14.67 -7.89
N LEU A 143 1.73 15.99 -7.78
CA LEU A 143 2.26 16.65 -6.58
C LEU A 143 1.42 16.33 -5.33
N ARG A 144 0.08 16.32 -5.46
CA ARG A 144 -0.79 15.92 -4.36
C ARG A 144 -0.63 14.43 -4.05
N ALA A 145 -0.59 13.57 -5.07
CA ALA A 145 -0.40 12.14 -4.89
C ALA A 145 0.91 11.82 -4.14
N GLU A 146 2.01 12.47 -4.53
CA GLU A 146 3.32 12.35 -3.88
C GLU A 146 3.24 12.78 -2.41
N LYS A 147 2.66 13.95 -2.15
CA LYS A 147 2.51 14.47 -0.78
C LYS A 147 1.69 13.54 0.11
N ILE A 148 0.61 12.96 -0.41
CA ILE A 148 -0.24 12.02 0.33
C ILE A 148 0.56 10.76 0.68
N LEU A 149 1.21 10.13 -0.30
CA LEU A 149 1.90 8.85 -0.12
C LEU A 149 3.18 8.98 0.70
N SER A 150 3.91 10.08 0.56
CA SER A 150 5.14 10.35 1.33
C SER A 150 4.88 10.63 2.81
N ALA A 151 3.68 11.08 3.17
CA ALA A 151 3.29 11.39 4.54
C ALA A 151 2.77 10.18 5.36
N ILE A 152 2.58 9.01 4.72
CA ILE A 152 2.01 7.82 5.38
C ILE A 152 3.00 7.23 6.39
N THR A 153 2.48 6.83 7.55
CA THR A 153 3.28 6.15 8.57
C THR A 153 3.34 4.63 8.33
N LEU A 154 4.41 4.16 7.68
CA LEU A 154 4.66 2.73 7.47
C LEU A 154 5.43 2.13 8.66
N LYS A 155 4.70 1.60 9.64
CA LYS A 155 5.28 1.09 10.90
C LYS A 155 6.17 -0.13 10.72
N HIS A 156 5.83 -1.02 9.80
CA HIS A 156 6.41 -2.35 9.68
C HIS A 156 6.71 -2.67 8.22
N LYS A 157 7.96 -3.03 7.91
CA LYS A 157 8.40 -3.33 6.54
C LYS A 157 7.85 -4.65 5.99
N ASP A 158 7.42 -5.54 6.88
CA ASP A 158 6.76 -6.80 6.57
C ASP A 158 5.26 -6.66 6.28
N ASP A 159 4.67 -5.48 6.56
CA ASP A 159 3.30 -5.18 6.14
C ASP A 159 3.24 -5.05 4.61
N VAL A 160 2.26 -5.71 3.97
CA VAL A 160 2.01 -5.61 2.53
C VAL A 160 1.81 -4.16 2.06
N PHE A 161 1.29 -3.29 2.93
CA PHE A 161 1.13 -1.87 2.61
C PHE A 161 2.46 -1.13 2.48
N PHE A 162 3.54 -1.61 3.09
CA PHE A 162 4.87 -1.04 2.88
C PHE A 162 5.27 -1.16 1.40
N GLY A 163 5.21 -2.37 0.85
CA GLY A 163 5.50 -2.61 -0.57
C GLY A 163 4.55 -1.82 -1.47
N LEU A 164 3.24 -1.89 -1.21
CA LEU A 164 2.23 -1.23 -2.04
C LEU A 164 2.38 0.30 -2.08
N VAL A 165 2.54 0.95 -0.93
CA VAL A 165 2.74 2.41 -0.86
C VAL A 165 4.04 2.82 -1.54
N LYS A 166 5.14 2.08 -1.35
CA LYS A 166 6.43 2.38 -2.00
C LYS A 166 6.37 2.20 -3.52
N MET A 167 5.68 1.17 -4.00
CA MET A 167 5.44 0.97 -5.42
C MET A 167 4.58 2.10 -6.02
N GLN A 168 3.54 2.53 -5.30
CA GLN A 168 2.68 3.62 -5.77
C GLN A 168 3.43 4.95 -5.78
N LEU A 169 4.16 5.28 -4.70
CA LEU A 169 4.94 6.51 -4.61
C LEU A 169 6.03 6.55 -5.70
N GLY A 170 6.75 5.45 -5.91
CA GLY A 170 7.72 5.37 -7.00
C GLY A 170 7.09 5.60 -8.37
N SER A 171 5.86 5.11 -8.60
CA SER A 171 5.15 5.32 -9.86
C SER A 171 4.74 6.79 -10.05
N VAL A 172 4.22 7.44 -8.99
CA VAL A 172 3.92 8.88 -9.01
C VAL A 172 5.18 9.71 -9.31
N LEU A 173 6.31 9.37 -8.68
CA LEU A 173 7.58 10.02 -8.92
C LEU A 173 8.07 9.83 -10.38
N MET A 174 7.80 8.68 -11.00
CA MET A 174 8.07 8.48 -12.43
C MET A 174 7.21 9.39 -13.31
N ASP A 175 5.93 9.56 -12.99
CA ASP A 175 5.03 10.45 -13.74
C ASP A 175 5.49 11.92 -13.64
N GLU A 176 6.07 12.30 -12.49
CA GLU A 176 6.74 13.59 -12.30
C GLU A 176 8.15 13.67 -12.91
N LYS A 177 8.64 12.60 -13.54
CA LYS A 177 10.01 12.46 -14.08
C LYS A 177 11.12 12.57 -13.02
N LYS A 178 10.78 12.40 -11.75
CA LYS A 178 11.71 12.31 -10.61
C LYS A 178 12.30 10.90 -10.51
N TYR A 179 13.01 10.48 -11.55
CA TYR A 179 13.46 9.08 -11.70
C TYR A 179 14.41 8.62 -10.60
N SER A 180 15.28 9.50 -10.09
CA SER A 180 16.20 9.16 -8.99
C SER A 180 15.43 8.82 -7.71
N GLU A 181 14.46 9.65 -7.34
CA GLU A 181 13.61 9.44 -6.15
C GLU A 181 12.71 8.20 -6.33
N ALA A 182 12.21 7.97 -7.55
CA ALA A 182 11.46 6.75 -7.89
C ALA A 182 12.31 5.49 -7.68
N ILE A 183 13.56 5.48 -8.16
CA ILE A 183 14.51 4.38 -7.96
C ILE A 183 14.72 4.11 -6.48
N GLU A 184 14.86 5.14 -5.64
CA GLU A 184 14.99 4.97 -4.19
C GLU A 184 13.78 4.23 -3.59
N GLN A 185 12.55 4.62 -3.96
CA GLN A 185 11.36 3.98 -3.43
C GLN A 185 11.24 2.51 -3.87
N PHE A 186 11.52 2.20 -5.13
CA PHE A 186 11.50 0.82 -5.61
C PHE A 186 12.64 -0.02 -5.03
N THR A 187 13.80 0.58 -4.78
CA THR A 187 14.94 -0.10 -4.15
C THR A 187 14.60 -0.52 -2.73
N LEU A 188 13.91 0.33 -1.95
CA LEU A 188 13.41 -0.04 -0.62
C LEU A 188 12.52 -1.30 -0.66
N VAL A 189 11.76 -1.51 -1.73
CA VAL A 189 10.92 -2.71 -1.91
C VAL A 189 11.79 -3.93 -2.19
N VAL A 190 12.75 -3.83 -3.12
CA VAL A 190 13.66 -4.93 -3.48
C VAL A 190 14.56 -5.34 -2.31
N ASP A 191 14.99 -4.37 -1.51
CA ASP A 191 15.84 -4.59 -0.33
C ASP A 191 15.08 -5.13 0.88
N THR A 192 13.74 -5.22 0.80
CA THR A 192 12.89 -5.78 1.86
C THR A 192 12.47 -7.21 1.50
N PRO A 193 13.05 -8.26 2.12
CA PRO A 193 12.79 -9.66 1.76
C PRO A 193 11.33 -10.10 1.95
N GLU A 194 10.58 -9.45 2.83
CA GLU A 194 9.16 -9.74 3.09
C GLU A 194 8.28 -9.27 1.92
N GLN A 195 8.77 -8.34 1.10
CA GLN A 195 8.06 -7.76 -0.05
C GLN A 195 8.38 -8.46 -1.37
N LYS A 196 8.82 -9.73 -1.33
CA LYS A 196 9.17 -10.54 -2.52
C LYS A 196 8.13 -10.55 -3.63
N ALA A 197 6.84 -10.45 -3.28
CA ALA A 197 5.75 -10.39 -4.25
C ALA A 197 5.86 -9.17 -5.19
N PHE A 198 6.46 -8.06 -4.73
CA PHE A 198 6.63 -6.83 -5.49
C PHE A 198 8.00 -6.72 -6.18
N HIS A 199 8.97 -7.58 -5.84
CA HIS A 199 10.34 -7.51 -6.37
C HIS A 199 10.42 -7.51 -7.90
N PRO A 200 9.70 -8.38 -8.64
CA PRO A 200 9.80 -8.38 -10.10
C PRO A 200 9.36 -7.04 -10.71
N GLN A 201 8.26 -6.48 -10.21
CA GLN A 201 7.74 -5.21 -10.72
C GLN A 201 8.64 -4.04 -10.31
N ALA A 202 9.17 -4.05 -9.08
CA ALA A 202 10.09 -3.01 -8.60
C ALA A 202 11.39 -2.99 -9.44
N LEU A 203 11.99 -4.16 -9.72
CA LEU A 203 13.18 -4.26 -10.57
C LEU A 203 12.91 -3.79 -11.99
N LEU A 204 11.75 -4.14 -12.57
CA LEU A 204 11.35 -3.65 -13.90
C LEU A 204 11.29 -2.12 -13.92
N ARG A 205 10.65 -1.51 -12.91
CA ARG A 205 10.51 -0.05 -12.79
C ARG A 205 11.86 0.64 -12.57
N ILE A 206 12.76 0.08 -11.77
CA ILE A 206 14.14 0.59 -11.61
C ILE A 206 14.88 0.57 -12.95
N GLY A 207 14.80 -0.55 -13.68
CA GLY A 207 15.40 -0.67 -15.01
C GLY A 207 14.86 0.37 -15.99
N ALA A 208 13.54 0.60 -15.99
CA ALA A 208 12.91 1.64 -16.78
C ALA A 208 13.38 3.06 -16.39
N CYS A 209 13.50 3.37 -15.10
CA CYS A 209 14.04 4.65 -14.65
C CYS A 209 15.49 4.89 -15.11
N HIS A 210 16.34 3.84 -15.10
CA HIS A 210 17.70 3.93 -15.62
C HIS A 210 17.74 4.15 -17.13
N LEU A 211 16.79 3.61 -17.90
CA LEU A 211 16.64 3.91 -19.33
C LEU A 211 16.30 5.38 -19.56
N GLU A 212 15.33 5.91 -18.82
CA GLU A 212 14.89 7.31 -18.95
C GLU A 212 16.00 8.30 -18.57
N THR A 213 16.81 7.97 -17.57
CA THR A 213 17.97 8.79 -17.17
C THR A 213 19.22 8.58 -18.03
N GLY A 214 19.17 7.66 -18.99
CA GLY A 214 20.27 7.40 -19.92
C GLY A 214 21.41 6.52 -19.35
N ASP A 215 21.24 5.96 -18.15
CA ASP A 215 22.18 5.04 -17.51
C ASP A 215 21.95 3.60 -17.99
N TYR A 216 22.28 3.37 -19.27
CA TYR A 216 21.99 2.11 -19.94
C TYR A 216 22.76 0.91 -19.35
N LEU A 217 23.91 1.15 -18.71
CA LEU A 217 24.67 0.11 -18.01
C LEU A 217 23.90 -0.41 -16.80
N LYS A 218 23.39 0.49 -15.95
CA LYS A 218 22.57 0.08 -14.81
C LYS A 218 21.24 -0.51 -15.24
N ALA A 219 20.60 0.05 -16.28
CA ALA A 219 19.40 -0.53 -16.85
C ALA A 219 19.61 -1.99 -17.29
N GLU A 220 20.67 -2.26 -18.07
CA GLU A 220 21.03 -3.61 -18.49
C GLU A 220 21.23 -4.54 -17.29
N SER A 221 22.01 -4.10 -16.29
CA SER A 221 22.32 -4.90 -15.11
C SER A 221 21.06 -5.27 -14.32
N ILE A 222 20.18 -4.30 -14.04
CA ILE A 222 18.97 -4.51 -13.26
C ILE A 222 17.98 -5.41 -14.00
N LEU A 223 17.81 -5.20 -15.31
CA LEU A 223 16.88 -5.99 -16.11
C LEU A 223 17.40 -7.42 -16.33
N SER A 224 18.73 -7.61 -16.44
CA SER A 224 19.32 -8.95 -16.44
C SER A 224 19.11 -9.68 -15.12
N ARG A 225 19.18 -8.97 -13.98
CA ARG A 225 18.87 -9.55 -12.66
C ARG A 225 17.40 -9.94 -12.57
N LEU A 226 16.47 -9.10 -13.03
CA LEU A 226 15.05 -9.41 -13.10
C LEU A 226 14.78 -10.71 -13.90
N GLU A 227 15.42 -10.86 -15.06
CA GLU A 227 15.30 -12.06 -15.88
C GLU A 227 15.84 -13.32 -15.20
N ALA A 228 16.95 -13.21 -14.45
CA ALA A 228 17.57 -14.32 -13.76
C ALA A 228 16.81 -14.74 -12.50
N ASP A 229 16.41 -13.77 -11.67
CA ASP A 229 15.78 -14.00 -10.37
C ASP A 229 14.28 -14.34 -10.51
N HIS A 230 13.62 -13.86 -11.57
CA HIS A 230 12.17 -13.96 -11.74
C HIS A 230 11.72 -14.38 -13.17
N PRO A 231 12.30 -15.44 -13.75
CA PRO A 231 12.21 -15.74 -15.19
C PRO A 231 10.81 -16.00 -15.74
N THR A 232 9.87 -16.44 -14.89
CA THR A 232 8.50 -16.80 -15.29
C THR A 232 7.48 -15.67 -15.11
N THR A 233 7.92 -14.51 -14.60
CA THR A 233 7.03 -13.38 -14.33
C THR A 233 6.73 -12.55 -15.59
N GLN A 234 5.56 -11.93 -15.64
CA GLN A 234 5.24 -10.96 -16.69
C GLN A 234 6.28 -9.82 -16.73
N ALA A 235 6.70 -9.34 -15.56
CA ALA A 235 7.72 -8.30 -15.44
C ALA A 235 9.05 -8.71 -16.12
N ALA A 236 9.49 -9.96 -15.96
CA ALA A 236 10.70 -10.44 -16.65
C ALA A 236 10.52 -10.51 -18.17
N ASN A 237 9.33 -10.84 -18.66
CA ASN A 237 9.06 -10.82 -20.10
C ASN A 237 9.09 -9.39 -20.67
N GLU A 238 8.52 -8.42 -19.96
CA GLU A 238 8.61 -7.01 -20.32
C GLU A 238 10.06 -6.49 -20.20
N GLY A 239 10.78 -6.93 -19.17
CA GLY A 239 12.16 -6.57 -18.91
C GLY A 239 13.13 -6.92 -20.03
N LYS A 240 12.90 -8.04 -20.73
CA LYS A 240 13.69 -8.44 -21.92
C LYS A 240 13.69 -7.37 -23.01
N ASN A 241 12.52 -6.78 -23.27
CA ASN A 241 12.38 -5.74 -24.28
C ASN A 241 13.12 -4.46 -23.86
N LEU A 242 12.97 -4.06 -22.60
CA LEU A 242 13.69 -2.91 -22.05
C LEU A 242 15.21 -3.12 -22.01
N ARG A 243 15.67 -4.33 -21.71
CA ARG A 243 17.09 -4.68 -21.68
C ARG A 243 17.69 -4.60 -23.07
N ARG A 244 16.98 -5.13 -24.08
CA ARG A 244 17.39 -5.00 -25.48
C ARG A 244 17.50 -3.53 -25.90
N LEU A 245 16.55 -2.69 -25.49
CA LEU A 245 16.62 -1.25 -25.73
C LEU A 245 17.84 -0.61 -25.06
N ALA A 246 18.17 -0.99 -23.82
CA ALA A 246 19.36 -0.51 -23.11
C ALA A 246 20.64 -0.84 -23.89
N LEU A 247 20.76 -2.08 -24.38
CA LEU A 247 21.91 -2.53 -25.17
C LEU A 247 22.09 -1.75 -26.47
N LEU A 248 21.00 -1.49 -27.19
CA LEU A 248 21.03 -0.70 -28.43
C LEU A 248 21.49 0.73 -28.17
N LYS A 249 20.86 1.41 -27.20
CA LYS A 249 21.22 2.81 -26.88
C LYS A 249 22.64 2.94 -26.30
N LYS A 250 23.12 1.91 -25.61
CA LYS A 250 24.52 1.82 -25.14
C LYS A 250 25.49 1.75 -26.32
N ALA A 251 25.19 0.92 -27.32
CA ALA A 251 26.02 0.80 -28.53
C ALA A 251 26.02 2.08 -29.36
N GLU A 252 24.90 2.81 -29.44
CA GLU A 252 24.82 4.10 -30.15
C GLU A 252 25.68 5.21 -29.52
N LYS A 253 25.97 5.11 -28.21
CA LYS A 253 26.78 6.08 -27.47
C LYS A 253 28.27 5.71 -27.39
N SER A 254 28.65 4.52 -27.88
CA SER A 254 30.03 4.00 -27.84
C SER A 254 30.75 4.31 -29.14
#